data_AF-A0A967CAB6-F1
#
_entry.id   AF-A0A967CAB6-F1
#
_cell.length_a   1.000
_cell.length_b   1.000
_cell.length_c   1.000
_cell.angle_alpha   90.00
_cell.angle_beta   90.00
_cell.angle_gamma   90.00
#
_symmetry.space_group_name_H-M   'P 1'
#
loop_
_entity.id
_entity.type
_entity.pdbx_description
1 polymer ?
#
loop_
_entity_poly.entity_id
_entity_poly.type
_entity_poly.pdbx_seq_one_letter_code
_entity_poly.pdbx_strand_id
1 'polypeptide(L)'
;MSHPIPRKLIVLGDSGVYGWGDPEEGGWCERLRRHWMALPDGPVLYPLGVRGDGLERVAARLEAEVNCRGELRRQRPHGILLAMGLNDCARVGRPDGRPQLDAEGFLFGLQQLLERARALAPVLVLGLTPVVEELMPYAEVLWYQLDQVRRYEGLLEEACLEADVPFLPLLDGLLADPCWPQWLSADGLHLNGDGHRQLFQRLQRWPALLQWAQLQPMAAATPLV
;
A
#
# COMPACT_ATOMS: atom_id res chain seq x y z
N MET A 1 -9.85 -26.97 -23.72
CA MET A 1 -9.33 -25.59 -23.89
C MET A 1 -8.45 -25.31 -22.67
N SER A 2 -7.21 -24.86 -22.84
CA SER A 2 -6.36 -24.49 -21.69
C SER A 2 -6.85 -23.17 -21.13
N HIS A 3 -7.28 -23.14 -19.86
CA HIS A 3 -7.56 -21.88 -19.20
C HIS A 3 -6.26 -21.06 -19.09
N PRO A 4 -6.24 -19.78 -19.51
CA PRO A 4 -5.07 -18.93 -19.35
C PRO A 4 -4.76 -18.80 -17.86
N ILE A 5 -3.46 -18.78 -17.53
CA ILE A 5 -3.04 -18.61 -16.14
C ILE A 5 -3.18 -17.12 -15.80
N PRO A 6 -4.00 -16.75 -14.79
CA PRO A 6 -4.18 -15.35 -14.44
C PRO A 6 -2.88 -14.75 -13.90
N ARG A 7 -2.68 -13.45 -14.16
CA ARG A 7 -1.62 -12.65 -13.54
C ARG A 7 -1.78 -12.68 -12.03
N LYS A 8 -0.67 -12.58 -11.31
CA LYS A 8 -0.64 -12.68 -9.84
C LYS A 8 0.03 -11.44 -9.26
N LEU A 9 -0.69 -10.69 -8.45
CA LEU A 9 -0.17 -9.55 -7.68
C LEU A 9 0.04 -9.98 -6.23
N ILE A 10 1.26 -9.84 -5.73
CA ILE A 10 1.56 -10.00 -4.31
C ILE A 10 1.58 -8.62 -3.69
N VAL A 11 0.70 -8.36 -2.71
CA VAL A 11 0.67 -7.07 -2.02
C VAL A 11 1.33 -7.24 -0.66
N LEU A 12 2.49 -6.64 -0.44
CA LEU A 12 3.19 -6.65 0.85
C LEU A 12 3.09 -5.29 1.51
N GLY A 13 2.83 -5.30 2.81
CA GLY A 13 2.74 -4.07 3.57
C GLY A 13 2.26 -4.27 5.00
N ASP A 14 1.69 -3.21 5.54
CA ASP A 14 1.36 -3.10 6.96
C ASP A 14 -0.12 -3.40 7.28
N SER A 15 -0.63 -2.79 8.36
CA SER A 15 -2.03 -2.87 8.77
C SER A 15 -3.01 -2.32 7.73
N GLY A 16 -2.59 -1.40 6.86
CA GLY A 16 -3.39 -0.91 5.74
C GLY A 16 -3.65 -2.00 4.70
N VAL A 17 -2.62 -2.78 4.35
CA VAL A 17 -2.77 -3.96 3.46
C VAL A 17 -3.59 -5.06 4.13
N TYR A 18 -3.43 -5.24 5.45
CA TYR A 18 -4.23 -6.19 6.23
C TYR A 18 -5.73 -5.86 6.20
N GLY A 19 -6.09 -4.60 5.91
CA GLY A 19 -7.47 -4.13 5.91
C GLY A 19 -7.96 -3.74 7.31
N TRP A 20 -7.05 -3.44 8.23
CA TRP A 20 -7.43 -3.02 9.58
C TRP A 20 -8.27 -1.74 9.52
N GLY A 21 -9.35 -1.71 10.31
CA GLY A 21 -10.32 -0.61 10.36
C GLY A 21 -11.54 -0.77 9.44
N ASP A 22 -11.58 -1.78 8.56
CA ASP A 22 -12.73 -2.08 7.72
C ASP A 22 -13.30 -3.50 8.02
N PRO A 23 -14.11 -3.65 9.09
CA PRO A 23 -14.67 -4.94 9.47
C PRO A 23 -15.72 -5.46 8.48
N GLU A 24 -16.25 -4.62 7.60
CA GLU A 24 -17.36 -4.97 6.70
C GLU A 24 -16.86 -5.55 5.38
N GLU A 25 -15.84 -4.92 4.78
CA GLU A 25 -15.36 -5.32 3.45
C GLU A 25 -13.88 -5.74 3.42
N GLY A 26 -13.19 -5.71 4.56
CA GLY A 26 -11.83 -6.24 4.72
C GLY A 26 -10.73 -5.35 4.14
N GLY A 27 -11.02 -4.07 3.86
CA GLY A 27 -10.05 -3.07 3.43
C GLY A 27 -9.86 -2.97 1.91
N TRP A 28 -9.07 -1.98 1.47
CA TRP A 28 -8.87 -1.68 0.05
C TRP A 28 -8.32 -2.87 -0.74
N CYS A 29 -7.48 -3.68 -0.12
CA CYS A 29 -6.83 -4.81 -0.77
C CYS A 29 -7.82 -5.94 -1.04
N GLU A 30 -8.69 -6.24 -0.08
CA GLU A 30 -9.77 -7.22 -0.22
C GLU A 30 -10.83 -6.74 -1.21
N ARG A 31 -11.20 -5.45 -1.17
CA ARG A 31 -12.10 -4.82 -2.15
C ARG A 31 -11.55 -4.99 -3.58
N LEU A 32 -10.26 -4.74 -3.79
CA LEU A 32 -9.60 -4.93 -5.08
C LEU A 32 -9.57 -6.40 -5.51
N ARG A 33 -9.23 -7.31 -4.58
CA ARG A 33 -9.24 -8.76 -4.83
C ARG A 33 -10.62 -9.24 -5.27
N ARG A 34 -11.68 -8.86 -4.55
CA ARG A 34 -13.08 -9.22 -4.87
C ARG A 34 -13.51 -8.65 -6.21
N HIS A 35 -13.13 -7.40 -6.51
CA HIS A 35 -13.43 -6.78 -7.78
C HIS A 35 -12.80 -7.53 -8.96
N TRP A 36 -11.51 -7.86 -8.88
CA TRP A 36 -10.85 -8.63 -9.94
C TRP A 36 -11.32 -10.07 -10.04
N MET A 37 -11.63 -10.72 -8.91
CA MET A 37 -12.17 -12.08 -8.90
C MET A 37 -13.53 -12.20 -9.61
N ALA A 38 -14.28 -11.11 -9.74
CA ALA A 38 -15.53 -11.07 -10.50
C ALA A 38 -15.33 -10.91 -12.02
N LEU A 39 -14.10 -10.66 -12.49
CA LEU A 39 -13.77 -10.51 -13.91
C LEU A 39 -13.34 -11.88 -14.49
N PRO A 40 -13.80 -12.26 -15.70
CA PRO A 40 -13.46 -13.56 -16.31
C PRO A 40 -11.96 -13.85 -16.42
N ASP A 41 -11.13 -12.82 -16.66
CA ASP A 41 -9.68 -12.90 -16.78
C ASP A 41 -8.96 -11.99 -15.77
N GLY A 42 -9.61 -11.71 -14.64
CA GLY A 42 -9.06 -10.83 -13.60
C GLY A 42 -7.78 -11.38 -12.97
N PRO A 43 -6.82 -10.52 -12.60
CA PRO A 43 -5.66 -10.96 -11.84
C PRO A 43 -6.04 -11.56 -10.48
N VAL A 44 -5.24 -12.52 -10.03
CA VAL A 44 -5.28 -13.03 -8.66
C VAL A 44 -4.44 -12.11 -7.78
N LEU A 45 -5.00 -11.70 -6.63
CA LEU A 45 -4.33 -10.84 -5.66
C LEU A 45 -4.16 -11.60 -4.34
N TYR A 46 -2.96 -11.54 -3.76
CA TYR A 46 -2.68 -12.05 -2.41
C TYR A 46 -2.37 -10.87 -1.46
N PRO A 47 -3.26 -10.56 -0.49
CA PRO A 47 -3.03 -9.50 0.49
C PRO A 47 -2.16 -10.03 1.64
N LEU A 48 -0.92 -9.54 1.75
CA LEU A 48 0.07 -9.97 2.76
C LEU A 48 0.44 -8.82 3.70
N GLY A 49 -0.59 -8.22 4.31
CA GLY A 49 -0.42 -7.18 5.32
C GLY A 49 -0.11 -7.78 6.68
N VAL A 50 0.85 -7.19 7.40
CA VAL A 50 1.16 -7.53 8.79
C VAL A 50 1.15 -6.26 9.63
N ARG A 51 0.37 -6.24 10.71
CA ARG A 51 0.21 -5.03 11.53
C ARG A 51 1.54 -4.59 12.12
N GLY A 52 1.84 -3.29 12.00
CA GLY A 52 3.08 -2.70 12.51
C GLY A 52 4.33 -3.02 11.68
N ASP A 53 4.18 -3.62 10.49
CA ASP A 53 5.32 -3.76 9.58
C ASP A 53 5.79 -2.40 9.09
N GLY A 54 7.09 -2.17 9.21
CA GLY A 54 7.83 -1.14 8.48
C GLY A 54 8.71 -1.79 7.43
N LEU A 55 9.60 -0.99 6.86
CA LEU A 55 10.49 -1.37 5.76
C LEU A 55 11.28 -2.65 6.03
N GLU A 56 11.94 -2.72 7.18
CA GLU A 56 12.82 -3.85 7.53
C GLU A 56 12.05 -5.18 7.61
N ARG A 57 10.83 -5.15 8.16
CA ARG A 57 10.01 -6.36 8.31
C ARG A 57 9.46 -6.85 6.98
N VAL A 58 9.02 -5.93 6.11
CA VAL A 58 8.63 -6.26 4.74
C VAL A 58 9.82 -6.86 3.98
N ALA A 59 11.00 -6.23 4.08
CA ALA A 59 12.22 -6.69 3.41
C ALA A 59 12.69 -8.07 3.87
N ALA A 60 12.47 -8.42 5.15
CA ALA A 60 12.83 -9.71 5.72
C ALA A 60 11.97 -10.87 5.17
N ARG A 61 10.71 -10.62 4.84
CA ARG A 61 9.77 -11.67 4.38
C ARG A 61 9.53 -11.71 2.86
N LEU A 62 9.97 -10.68 2.12
CA LEU A 62 9.72 -10.51 0.69
C LEU A 62 9.93 -11.79 -0.14
N GLU A 63 11.14 -12.34 -0.14
CA GLU A 63 11.49 -13.44 -1.04
C GLU A 63 10.72 -14.72 -0.72
N ALA A 64 10.63 -15.07 0.57
CA ALA A 64 9.93 -16.27 1.00
C ALA A 64 8.45 -16.21 0.61
N GLU A 65 7.82 -15.06 0.82
CA GLU A 65 6.41 -14.87 0.53
C GLU A 65 6.10 -14.78 -0.97
N VAL A 66 6.92 -14.08 -1.75
CA VAL A 66 6.73 -13.99 -3.19
C VAL A 66 6.94 -15.37 -3.83
N ASN A 67 8.01 -16.08 -3.48
CA ASN A 67 8.37 -17.33 -4.13
C ASN A 67 7.38 -18.49 -3.85
N CYS A 68 6.67 -18.46 -2.73
CA CYS A 68 5.70 -19.52 -2.40
C CYS A 68 4.32 -19.34 -3.07
N ARG A 69 4.12 -18.30 -3.90
CA ARG A 69 2.82 -17.94 -4.51
C ARG A 69 2.77 -18.12 -6.04
N GLY A 70 3.76 -18.79 -6.61
CA GLY A 70 3.69 -19.35 -7.95
C GLY A 70 2.91 -20.67 -7.94
N GLU A 71 1.58 -20.63 -7.93
CA GLU A 71 0.67 -21.80 -7.81
C GLU A 71 1.04 -23.02 -8.69
N LEU A 72 1.70 -22.79 -9.82
CA LEU A 72 2.16 -23.82 -10.74
C LEU A 72 3.68 -23.97 -10.68
N ARG A 73 4.15 -25.23 -10.75
CA ARG A 73 5.58 -25.56 -10.68
C ARG A 73 6.38 -24.72 -11.69
N ARG A 74 7.43 -24.05 -11.20
CA ARG A 74 8.34 -23.17 -11.98
C ARG A 74 7.72 -21.85 -12.47
N GLN A 75 6.57 -21.44 -11.95
CA GLN A 75 6.06 -20.09 -12.16
C GLN A 75 6.41 -19.18 -10.98
N ARG A 76 6.63 -17.90 -11.27
CA ARG A 76 6.79 -16.84 -10.28
C ARG A 76 5.57 -15.92 -10.35
N PRO A 77 5.25 -15.17 -9.28
CA PRO A 77 4.27 -14.09 -9.37
C PRO A 77 4.62 -13.09 -10.46
N HIS A 78 3.61 -12.37 -10.96
CA HIS A 78 3.74 -11.48 -12.12
C HIS A 78 3.89 -10.02 -11.71
N GLY A 79 3.65 -9.69 -10.44
CA GLY A 79 3.82 -8.35 -9.91
C GLY A 79 3.86 -8.33 -8.40
N ILE A 80 4.48 -7.29 -7.86
CA ILE A 80 4.55 -6.97 -6.44
C ILE A 80 4.02 -5.55 -6.27
N LEU A 81 3.16 -5.33 -5.28
CA LEU A 81 2.74 -4.00 -4.81
C LEU A 81 3.22 -3.81 -3.38
N LEU A 82 4.06 -2.81 -3.14
CA LEU A 82 4.52 -2.45 -1.81
C LEU A 82 3.69 -1.29 -1.25
N ALA A 83 3.19 -1.43 -0.03
CA ALA A 83 2.42 -0.40 0.66
C ALA A 83 2.82 -0.37 2.15
N MET A 84 3.82 0.44 2.46
CA MET A 84 4.50 0.50 3.76
C MET A 84 5.13 1.89 3.92
N GLY A 85 5.54 2.23 5.15
CA GLY A 85 6.35 3.42 5.45
C GLY A 85 5.75 4.29 6.54
N LEU A 86 4.46 4.13 6.79
CA LEU A 86 3.77 4.87 7.84
C LEU A 86 4.34 4.51 9.22
N ASN A 87 4.57 3.22 9.51
CA ASN A 87 5.16 2.80 10.78
C ASN A 87 6.59 3.33 10.96
N ASP A 88 7.40 3.34 9.90
CA ASP A 88 8.79 3.82 9.93
C ASP A 88 8.89 5.29 10.34
N CYS A 89 7.91 6.11 9.93
CA CYS A 89 7.91 7.55 10.18
C CYS A 89 7.53 7.92 11.63
N ALA A 90 6.86 7.03 12.38
CA ALA A 90 6.40 7.31 13.74
C ALA A 90 7.56 7.62 14.70
N ARG A 91 7.44 8.70 15.46
CA ARG A 91 8.38 9.07 16.51
C ARG A 91 8.06 8.35 17.80
N VAL A 92 9.09 7.85 18.48
CA VAL A 92 8.93 6.98 19.66
C VAL A 92 9.04 7.77 20.95
N GLY A 93 8.06 7.57 21.84
CA GLY A 93 8.03 8.07 23.22
C GLY A 93 7.55 9.50 23.38
N ARG A 94 7.84 10.39 22.42
CA ARG A 94 7.44 11.81 22.46
C ARG A 94 7.30 12.42 21.05
N PRO A 95 6.59 13.54 20.88
CA PRO A 95 6.35 14.17 19.57
C PRO A 95 7.63 14.58 18.83
N ASP A 96 8.72 14.90 19.55
CA ASP A 96 10.03 15.25 19.00
C ASP A 96 11.04 14.09 19.14
N GLY A 97 10.54 12.86 19.37
CA GLY A 97 11.33 11.65 19.50
C GLY A 97 12.01 11.25 18.20
N ARG A 98 12.83 10.20 18.25
CA ARG A 98 13.41 9.62 17.03
C ARG A 98 12.33 8.84 16.27
N PRO A 99 12.29 8.90 14.93
CA PRO A 99 11.44 8.01 14.14
C PRO A 99 11.87 6.55 14.37
N GLN A 100 10.96 5.59 14.10
CA GLN A 100 11.26 4.16 14.23
C GLN A 100 12.42 3.73 13.33
N LEU A 101 12.47 4.26 12.12
CA LEU A 101 13.61 4.20 11.21
C LEU A 101 13.92 5.63 10.77
N ASP A 102 15.18 6.05 10.76
CA ASP A 102 15.52 7.40 10.32
C ASP A 102 15.39 7.56 8.79
N ALA A 103 15.34 8.81 8.32
CA ALA A 103 15.05 9.10 6.93
C ALA A 103 16.14 8.59 5.95
N GLU A 104 17.41 8.67 6.34
CA GLU A 104 18.52 8.20 5.50
C GLU A 104 18.52 6.68 5.46
N GLY A 105 18.34 6.03 6.62
CA GLY A 105 18.18 4.58 6.74
C GLY A 105 16.97 4.05 5.97
N PHE A 106 15.85 4.78 6.01
CA PHE A 106 14.64 4.45 5.26
C PHE A 106 14.88 4.50 3.75
N LEU A 107 15.43 5.61 3.23
CA LEU A 107 15.71 5.76 1.80
C LEU A 107 16.67 4.69 1.30
N PHE A 108 17.79 4.49 2.00
CA PHE A 108 18.77 3.46 1.67
C PHE A 108 18.15 2.06 1.68
N GLY A 109 17.43 1.73 2.76
CA GLY A 109 16.74 0.45 2.88
C GLY A 109 15.70 0.24 1.78
N LEU A 110 15.01 1.30 1.35
CA LEU A 110 14.01 1.24 0.29
C LEU A 110 14.63 0.99 -1.07
N GLN A 111 15.73 1.66 -1.39
CA GLN A 111 16.47 1.40 -2.63
C GLN A 111 16.91 -0.07 -2.70
N GLN A 112 17.44 -0.62 -1.60
CA GLN A 112 17.82 -2.02 -1.51
C GLN A 112 16.62 -2.97 -1.64
N LEU A 113 15.48 -2.63 -1.03
CA LEU A 113 14.25 -3.39 -1.13
C LEU A 113 13.73 -3.42 -2.57
N LEU A 114 13.72 -2.29 -3.27
CA LEU A 114 13.26 -2.18 -4.65
C LEU A 114 14.15 -2.98 -5.60
N GLU A 115 15.48 -2.93 -5.43
CA GLU A 115 16.42 -3.75 -6.21
C GLU A 115 16.09 -5.24 -6.07
N ARG A 116 15.95 -5.72 -4.83
CA ARG A 116 15.61 -7.12 -4.54
C ARG A 116 14.23 -7.51 -5.08
N ALA A 117 13.23 -6.65 -4.93
CA ALA A 117 11.87 -6.92 -5.40
C ALA A 117 11.79 -6.99 -6.93
N ARG A 118 12.47 -6.09 -7.64
CA ARG A 118 12.51 -6.06 -9.11
C ARG A 118 13.18 -7.29 -9.72
N ALA A 119 14.15 -7.88 -9.01
CA ALA A 119 14.74 -9.16 -9.40
C ALA A 119 13.75 -10.33 -9.33
N LEU A 120 12.64 -10.19 -8.59
CA LEU A 120 11.61 -11.21 -8.46
C LEU A 120 10.46 -11.02 -9.46
N ALA A 121 9.96 -9.79 -9.62
CA ALA A 121 8.84 -9.45 -10.49
C ALA A 121 8.76 -7.91 -10.72
N PRO A 122 7.98 -7.43 -11.71
CA PRO A 122 7.60 -6.02 -11.80
C PRO A 122 7.03 -5.48 -10.48
N VAL A 123 7.46 -4.29 -10.07
CA VAL A 123 7.10 -3.69 -8.78
C VAL A 123 6.26 -2.44 -9.02
N LEU A 124 5.29 -2.22 -8.13
CA LEU A 124 4.53 -0.99 -7.96
C LEU A 124 4.62 -0.57 -6.49
N VAL A 125 4.53 0.73 -6.21
CA VAL A 125 4.57 1.25 -4.84
C VAL A 125 3.40 2.19 -4.58
N LEU A 126 2.79 2.06 -3.41
CA LEU A 126 1.72 2.91 -2.93
C LEU A 126 2.26 3.90 -1.89
N GLY A 127 1.80 5.14 -1.97
CA GLY A 127 2.10 6.22 -1.03
C GLY A 127 1.45 6.03 0.34
N LEU A 128 1.52 7.08 1.15
CA LEU A 128 1.13 7.04 2.56
C LEU A 128 -0.23 7.71 2.80
N THR A 129 -0.89 7.31 3.88
CA THR A 129 -2.20 7.83 4.27
C THR A 129 -2.08 8.90 5.36
N PRO A 130 -3.04 9.84 5.43
CA PRO A 130 -3.03 10.88 6.46
C PRO A 130 -3.24 10.29 7.87
N VAL A 131 -2.88 11.10 8.87
CA VAL A 131 -3.08 10.83 10.30
C VAL A 131 -3.72 12.03 10.98
N VAL A 132 -4.43 11.81 12.08
CA VAL A 132 -4.95 12.88 12.96
C VAL A 132 -3.95 13.08 14.11
N GLU A 133 -3.17 14.16 14.04
CA GLU A 133 -2.09 14.42 15.00
C GLU A 133 -2.60 14.61 16.42
N GLU A 134 -3.81 15.17 16.59
CA GLU A 134 -4.45 15.42 17.87
C GLU A 134 -4.83 14.15 18.62
N LEU A 135 -4.87 13.00 17.93
CA LEU A 135 -5.17 11.69 18.51
C LEU A 135 -3.91 10.91 18.90
N MET A 136 -2.73 11.51 18.75
CA MET A 136 -1.46 10.93 19.17
C MET A 136 -1.19 11.17 20.67
N PRO A 137 -0.48 10.24 21.35
CA PRO A 137 0.20 9.08 20.80
C PRO A 137 -0.71 7.88 20.54
N TYR A 138 -0.49 7.20 19.42
CA TYR A 138 -1.02 5.88 19.17
C TYR A 138 -0.34 4.85 20.10
N ALA A 139 -1.14 3.95 20.68
CA ALA A 139 -0.68 2.92 21.61
C ALA A 139 0.20 3.49 22.74
N GLU A 140 -0.11 4.71 23.19
CA GLU A 140 0.58 5.44 24.27
C GLU A 140 2.07 5.77 24.02
N VAL A 141 2.62 5.44 22.83
CA VAL A 141 4.07 5.56 22.59
C VAL A 141 4.45 6.07 21.20
N LEU A 142 3.60 5.92 20.19
CA LEU A 142 3.94 6.27 18.80
C LEU A 142 3.29 7.60 18.41
N TRP A 143 4.10 8.55 17.99
CA TRP A 143 3.67 9.88 17.55
C TRP A 143 3.82 10.00 16.04
N TYR A 144 2.69 10.14 15.35
CA TYR A 144 2.64 10.37 13.92
C TYR A 144 2.34 11.85 13.65
N GLN A 145 3.03 12.44 12.67
CA GLN A 145 2.89 13.85 12.30
C GLN A 145 2.80 13.95 10.77
N LEU A 146 1.92 14.79 10.23
CA LEU A 146 1.69 14.91 8.79
C LEU A 146 2.92 15.42 8.04
N ASP A 147 3.73 16.28 8.65
CA ASP A 147 5.00 16.73 8.06
C ASP A 147 5.99 15.57 7.90
N GLN A 148 6.07 14.69 8.89
CA GLN A 148 6.89 13.49 8.91
C GLN A 148 6.38 12.45 7.91
N VAL A 149 5.06 12.24 7.83
CA VAL A 149 4.43 11.36 6.82
C VAL A 149 4.74 11.89 5.42
N ARG A 150 4.58 13.19 5.17
CA ARG A 150 4.89 13.82 3.87
C ARG A 150 6.36 13.66 3.50
N ARG A 151 7.27 13.83 4.47
CA ARG A 151 8.70 13.58 4.25
C ARG A 151 8.95 12.15 3.79
N TYR A 152 8.33 11.15 4.42
CA TYR A 152 8.57 9.74 4.10
C TYR A 152 7.90 9.32 2.78
N GLU A 153 6.76 9.92 2.44
CA GLU A 153 6.16 9.75 1.11
C GLU A 153 7.07 10.31 0.01
N GLY A 154 7.73 11.45 0.25
CA GLY A 154 8.73 12.00 -0.66
C GLY A 154 9.94 11.07 -0.87
N LEU A 155 10.40 10.37 0.19
CA LEU A 155 11.46 9.37 0.06
C LEU A 155 11.02 8.12 -0.71
N LEU A 156 9.74 7.72 -0.55
CA LEU A 156 9.15 6.66 -1.38
C LEU A 156 9.15 7.06 -2.85
N GLU A 157 8.73 8.29 -3.15
CA GLU A 157 8.71 8.82 -4.51
C GLU A 157 10.12 8.91 -5.11
N GLU A 158 11.10 9.43 -4.36
CA GLU A 158 12.51 9.53 -4.76
C GLU A 158 13.08 8.16 -5.16
N ALA A 159 12.98 7.16 -4.27
CA ALA A 159 13.49 5.83 -4.55
C ALA A 159 12.79 5.16 -5.74
N CYS A 160 11.48 5.39 -5.90
CA CYS A 160 10.73 4.86 -7.03
C CYS A 160 11.15 5.50 -8.35
N LEU A 161 11.37 6.81 -8.37
CA LEU A 161 11.85 7.55 -9.54
C LEU A 161 13.23 7.05 -9.98
N GLU A 162 14.16 6.88 -9.04
CA GLU A 162 15.51 6.35 -9.32
C GLU A 162 15.47 4.92 -9.86
N ALA A 163 14.56 4.09 -9.35
CA ALA A 163 14.43 2.70 -9.74
C ALA A 163 13.57 2.46 -11.00
N ASP A 164 12.99 3.52 -11.59
CA ASP A 164 11.97 3.44 -12.65
C ASP A 164 10.80 2.51 -12.26
N VAL A 165 10.26 2.74 -11.06
CA VAL A 165 9.15 1.98 -10.48
C VAL A 165 7.91 2.87 -10.40
N PRO A 166 6.74 2.41 -10.90
CA PRO A 166 5.50 3.16 -10.76
C PRO A 166 5.12 3.40 -9.30
N PHE A 167 4.94 4.68 -8.96
CA PHE A 167 4.51 5.15 -7.65
C PHE A 167 3.13 5.81 -7.73
N LEU A 168 2.26 5.54 -6.75
CA LEU A 168 0.99 6.24 -6.57
C LEU A 168 1.07 7.09 -5.28
N PRO A 169 1.34 8.40 -5.36
CA PRO A 169 1.26 9.28 -4.20
C PRO A 169 -0.20 9.33 -3.69
N LEU A 170 -0.37 9.31 -2.38
CA LEU A 170 -1.70 9.28 -1.75
C LEU A 170 -1.94 10.48 -0.84
N LEU A 171 -0.94 10.94 -0.09
CA LEU A 171 -1.16 11.83 1.05
C LEU A 171 -1.87 13.12 0.65
N ASP A 172 -1.26 13.90 -0.25
CA ASP A 172 -1.82 15.21 -0.62
C ASP A 172 -3.16 15.06 -1.37
N GLY A 173 -3.32 13.98 -2.15
CA GLY A 173 -4.58 13.67 -2.83
C GLY A 173 -5.70 13.21 -1.89
N LEU A 174 -5.39 12.74 -0.68
CA LEU A 174 -6.36 12.46 0.37
C LEU A 174 -6.65 13.73 1.18
N LEU A 175 -5.62 14.47 1.56
CA LEU A 175 -5.73 15.73 2.32
C LEU A 175 -6.48 16.84 1.58
N ALA A 176 -6.51 16.80 0.24
CA ALA A 176 -7.26 17.75 -0.58
C ALA A 176 -8.77 17.71 -0.33
N ASP A 177 -9.31 16.60 0.20
CA ASP A 177 -10.72 16.50 0.57
C ASP A 177 -10.91 16.88 2.05
N PRO A 178 -11.71 17.90 2.39
CA PRO A 178 -11.92 18.31 3.78
C PRO A 178 -12.55 17.23 4.66
N CYS A 179 -13.18 16.21 4.08
CA CYS A 179 -13.75 15.08 4.81
C CYS A 179 -12.72 14.01 5.19
N TRP A 180 -11.45 14.15 4.81
CA TRP A 180 -10.41 13.14 5.10
C TRP A 180 -10.35 12.66 6.56
N PRO A 181 -10.60 13.48 7.61
CA PRO A 181 -10.56 12.99 8.98
C PRO A 181 -11.64 11.94 9.25
N GLN A 182 -12.77 12.01 8.56
CA GLN A 182 -13.88 11.07 8.68
C GLN A 182 -13.56 9.70 8.07
N TRP A 183 -12.48 9.59 7.30
CA TRP A 183 -12.02 8.35 6.69
C TRP A 183 -11.09 7.56 7.59
N LEU A 184 -10.72 8.10 8.75
CA LEU A 184 -9.90 7.44 9.75
C LEU A 184 -10.75 6.85 10.86
N SER A 185 -10.21 5.80 11.47
CA SER A 185 -10.72 5.18 12.67
C SER A 185 -10.51 6.11 13.87
N ALA A 186 -11.15 5.79 15.00
CA ALA A 186 -11.03 6.60 16.22
C ALA A 186 -9.60 6.68 16.79
N ASP A 187 -8.66 5.87 16.30
CA ASP A 187 -7.24 5.93 16.67
C ASP A 187 -6.43 6.96 15.88
N GLY A 188 -7.05 7.66 14.91
CA GLY A 188 -6.41 8.69 14.12
C GLY A 188 -5.33 8.19 13.15
N LEU A 189 -5.16 6.87 13.01
CA LEU A 189 -4.09 6.25 12.23
C LEU A 189 -4.63 5.38 11.10
N HIS A 190 -5.58 4.49 11.41
CA HIS A 190 -6.03 3.49 10.45
C HIS A 190 -7.24 3.98 9.68
N LEU A 191 -7.24 3.79 8.36
CA LEU A 191 -8.44 4.02 7.55
C LEU A 191 -9.61 3.16 8.03
N ASN A 192 -10.81 3.75 8.09
CA ASN A 192 -12.04 3.01 8.29
C ASN A 192 -12.58 2.48 6.94
N GLY A 193 -13.77 1.88 6.92
CA GLY A 193 -14.39 1.37 5.69
C GLY A 193 -14.48 2.40 4.56
N ASP A 194 -14.81 3.66 4.86
CA ASP A 194 -14.87 4.72 3.86
C ASP A 194 -13.47 5.14 3.38
N GLY A 195 -12.49 5.24 4.28
CA GLY A 195 -11.10 5.48 3.88
C GLY A 195 -10.53 4.38 3.00
N HIS A 196 -10.79 3.12 3.33
CA HIS A 196 -10.42 1.98 2.48
C HIS A 196 -11.13 2.04 1.12
N ARG A 197 -12.39 2.49 1.07
CA ARG A 197 -13.11 2.74 -0.19
C ARG A 197 -12.44 3.82 -1.03
N GLN A 198 -11.96 4.89 -0.41
CA GLN A 198 -11.22 5.98 -1.07
C GLN A 198 -9.92 5.49 -1.74
N LEU A 199 -9.16 4.61 -1.07
CA LEU A 199 -7.96 4.00 -1.64
C LEU A 199 -8.30 3.03 -2.78
N PHE A 200 -9.28 2.16 -2.57
CA PHE A 200 -9.74 1.23 -3.60
C PHE A 200 -10.11 1.95 -4.90
N GLN A 201 -10.88 3.04 -4.80
CA GLN A 201 -11.30 3.86 -5.93
C GLN A 201 -10.13 4.54 -6.67
N ARG A 202 -9.06 4.92 -5.96
CA ARG A 202 -7.84 5.47 -6.58
C ARG A 202 -7.08 4.37 -7.33
N LEU A 203 -6.92 3.19 -6.73
CA LEU A 203 -6.26 2.03 -7.35
C LEU A 203 -6.99 1.57 -8.62
N GLN A 204 -8.33 1.57 -8.63
CA GLN A 204 -9.12 1.23 -9.82
C GLN A 204 -8.93 2.20 -11.00
N ARG A 205 -8.36 3.38 -10.76
CA ARG A 205 -8.12 4.41 -11.77
C ARG A 205 -6.63 4.60 -12.05
N TRP A 206 -5.76 3.90 -11.33
CA TRP A 206 -4.31 4.09 -11.45
C TRP A 206 -3.80 3.46 -12.75
N PRO A 207 -3.31 4.25 -13.73
CA PRO A 207 -2.97 3.72 -15.06
C PRO A 207 -1.90 2.63 -15.03
N ALA A 208 -0.87 2.76 -14.18
CA ALA A 208 0.19 1.76 -14.09
C ALA A 208 -0.32 0.40 -13.60
N LEU A 209 -1.21 0.38 -12.61
CA LEU A 209 -1.81 -0.85 -12.11
C LEU A 209 -2.75 -1.48 -13.15
N LEU A 210 -3.56 -0.67 -13.83
CA LEU A 210 -4.45 -1.14 -14.88
C LEU A 210 -3.69 -1.70 -16.08
N GLN A 211 -2.62 -1.02 -16.51
CA GLN A 211 -1.72 -1.49 -17.56
C GLN A 211 -1.06 -2.81 -17.18
N TRP A 212 -0.55 -2.92 -15.94
CA TRP A 212 -0.02 -4.17 -15.42
C TRP A 212 -1.08 -5.29 -15.38
N ALA A 213 -2.31 -4.95 -14.97
CA ALA A 213 -3.42 -5.88 -14.87
C ALA A 213 -4.02 -6.27 -16.23
N GLN A 214 -3.64 -5.57 -17.32
CA GLN A 214 -4.28 -5.66 -18.64
C GLN A 214 -5.79 -5.35 -18.60
N LEU A 215 -6.17 -4.41 -17.74
CA LEU A 215 -7.56 -3.96 -17.57
C LEU A 215 -7.72 -2.54 -18.11
N GLN A 216 -8.94 -2.22 -18.54
CA GLN A 216 -9.32 -0.85 -18.87
C GLN A 216 -9.78 -0.11 -17.61
N PRO A 217 -9.59 1.22 -17.51
CA PRO A 217 -10.14 2.00 -16.40
C PRO A 217 -11.66 1.88 -16.37
N MET A 218 -12.26 1.85 -15.17
CA MET A 218 -13.71 2.04 -15.05
C MET A 218 -14.07 3.44 -15.54
N ALA A 219 -14.94 3.52 -16.56
CA ALA A 219 -15.62 4.76 -16.88
C ALA A 219 -16.36 5.23 -15.62
N ALA A 220 -16.26 6.52 -15.28
CA ALA A 220 -17.09 7.09 -14.24
C ALA A 220 -18.55 6.78 -14.60
N ALA A 221 -19.28 6.13 -13.70
CA ALA A 221 -20.72 5.99 -13.87
C ALA A 221 -21.27 7.42 -13.95
N THR A 222 -21.73 7.82 -15.13
CA THR A 222 -22.53 9.03 -15.28
C THR A 222 -23.69 8.87 -14.29
N PRO A 223 -23.93 9.83 -13.38
CA PRO A 223 -25.13 9.77 -12.57
C PRO A 223 -26.30 9.73 -13.55
N LEU A 224 -27.14 8.69 -13.43
CA LEU A 224 -28.43 8.70 -14.08
C LEU A 224 -29.18 9.90 -13.50
N VAL A 225 -29.40 10.91 -14.35
CA VAL A 225 -30.27 12.06 -14.08
C VAL A 225 -31.70 11.58 -13.99
#